data_AF-A0A0Z8FZ68-F1
#
_entry.id   AF-A0A0Z8FZ68-F1
#
_cell.length_a   1.000
_cell.length_b   1.000
_cell.length_c   1.000
_cell.angle_alpha   90.00
_cell.angle_beta   90.00
_cell.angle_gamma   90.00
#
_symmetry.space_group_name_H-M   'P 1'
#
loop_
_entity.id
_entity.type
_entity.pdbx_description
1 polymer ?
#
loop_
_entity_poly.entity_id
_entity_poly.type
_entity_poly.pdbx_seq_one_letter_code
_entity_poly.pdbx_strand_id
1 'polypeptide(L)' 'MTNEKLGVLLVDVPELMYFDYNYIMDVEEDGKIKFTVNETDILEEVVKVAWKCTQEEAQKYPQFRWVALEDLL' A
#
# COMPACT_ATOMS: atom_id res chain seq x y z
N MET A 1 -1.58 6.95 23.96
CA MET A 1 -1.44 7.01 22.49
C MET A 1 -0.41 5.98 22.12
N THR A 2 -0.85 4.85 21.60
CA THR A 2 0.04 3.87 21.00
C THR A 2 0.69 4.55 19.78
N ASN A 3 2.02 4.57 19.73
CA ASN A 3 2.77 4.97 18.53
C ASN A 3 2.55 3.87 17.48
N GLU A 4 1.36 3.82 16.88
CA GLU A 4 1.04 2.84 15.86
C GLU A 4 1.81 3.19 14.59
N LYS A 5 2.68 2.27 14.16
CA LYS A 5 3.48 2.44 12.96
C LYS A 5 2.57 2.36 11.74
N LEU A 6 2.71 3.34 10.86
CA LEU A 6 2.07 3.33 9.55
C LEU A 6 2.96 2.62 8.53
N GLY A 7 2.29 1.91 7.64
CA GLY A 7 2.89 1.27 6.49
C GLY A 7 1.97 1.35 5.29
N VAL A 8 2.37 0.66 4.23
CA VAL A 8 1.62 0.53 2.98
C VAL A 8 1.43 -0.94 2.66
N LEU A 9 0.43 -1.24 1.84
CA LEU A 9 0.17 -2.58 1.33
C LEU A 9 0.75 -2.74 -0.07
N LEU A 10 1.78 -3.58 -0.18
CA LEU A 10 2.34 -4.01 -1.45
C LEU A 10 1.65 -5.29 -1.95
N VAL A 11 1.54 -5.39 -3.26
CA VAL A 11 0.96 -6.53 -3.95
C VAL A 11 2.09 -7.30 -4.61
N ASP A 12 2.47 -8.43 -4.04
CA ASP A 12 3.51 -9.27 -4.63
C ASP A 12 2.86 -10.17 -5.71
N VAL A 13 3.08 -9.86 -6.99
CA VAL A 13 2.64 -10.69 -8.12
C VAL A 13 3.84 -11.07 -8.99
N PRO A 14 4.62 -12.11 -8.59
CA PRO A 14 5.92 -12.42 -9.19
C PRO A 14 5.88 -12.68 -10.70
N GLU A 15 4.74 -13.17 -11.20
CA GLU A 15 4.57 -13.54 -12.61
C GLU A 15 4.24 -12.34 -13.51
N LEU A 16 3.92 -11.17 -12.93
CA LEU A 16 3.46 -9.97 -13.65
C LEU A 16 4.30 -8.73 -13.34
N MET A 17 5.55 -8.91 -12.85
CA MET A 17 6.44 -7.80 -12.47
C MET A 17 6.99 -7.07 -13.70
N TYR A 18 6.14 -6.25 -14.31
CA TYR A 18 6.56 -5.22 -15.27
C TYR A 18 7.10 -3.96 -14.58
N PHE A 19 6.78 -3.80 -13.29
CA PHE A 19 7.15 -2.67 -12.45
C PHE A 19 7.72 -3.14 -11.12
N ASP A 20 8.60 -2.33 -10.54
CA ASP A 20 9.25 -2.63 -9.25
C ASP A 20 8.24 -2.66 -8.09
N TYR A 21 7.18 -1.85 -8.16
CA TYR A 21 6.17 -1.75 -7.10
C TYR A 21 4.74 -1.85 -7.63
N ASN A 22 3.95 -2.67 -6.95
CA ASN A 22 2.49 -2.70 -7.07
C ASN A 22 1.92 -2.49 -5.67
N TYR A 23 0.96 -1.59 -5.52
CA TYR A 23 0.47 -1.17 -4.19
C TYR A 23 -1.01 -0.81 -4.21
N ILE A 24 -1.63 -0.85 -3.02
CA ILE A 24 -3.02 -0.44 -2.84
C ILE A 24 -3.11 1.07 -2.68
N MET A 25 -4.03 1.69 -3.41
CA MET A 25 -4.44 3.07 -3.23
C MET A 25 -5.94 3.16 -2.95
N ASP A 26 -6.35 4.14 -2.17
CA ASP A 26 -7.74 4.55 -2.03
C ASP A 26 -8.09 5.63 -3.06
N VAL A 27 -9.26 5.48 -3.68
CA VAL A 27 -9.86 6.46 -4.57
C VAL A 27 -11.25 6.80 -4.06
N GLU A 28 -11.61 8.07 -4.09
CA GLU A 28 -12.97 8.51 -3.81
C GLU A 28 -13.79 8.46 -5.09
N GLU A 29 -14.83 7.63 -5.10
CA GLU A 29 -15.78 7.52 -6.22
C GLU A 29 -17.20 7.56 -5.66
N ASP A 30 -18.01 8.50 -6.15
CA ASP A 30 -19.39 8.74 -5.68
C ASP A 30 -19.51 8.93 -4.15
N GLY A 31 -18.53 9.61 -3.53
CA GLY A 31 -18.49 9.86 -2.09
C GLY A 31 -18.19 8.62 -1.24
N LYS A 32 -17.68 7.54 -1.85
CA LYS A 32 -17.24 6.32 -1.17
C LYS A 32 -15.78 6.06 -1.47
N ILE A 33 -15.06 5.60 -0.45
CA ILE A 33 -13.70 5.09 -0.62
C ILE A 33 -13.78 3.71 -1.29
N LYS A 34 -13.08 3.57 -2.41
CA LYS A 34 -12.80 2.28 -3.06
C LYS A 34 -11.29 2.06 -3.07
N PHE A 35 -10.88 0.80 -3.01
CA PHE A 35 -9.48 0.43 -3.13
C PHE A 35 -9.20 -0.07 -4.54
N THR A 36 -8.11 0.38 -5.12
CA THR A 36 -7.57 -0.12 -6.39
C THR A 36 -6.08 -0.43 -6.25
N VAL A 37 -5.56 -1.20 -7.20
CA VAL A 37 -4.12 -1.43 -7.35
C VAL A 37 -3.57 -0.37 -8.30
N ASN A 38 -2.36 0.10 -8.03
CA ASN A 38 -1.57 0.88 -8.97
C ASN A 38 -0.13 0.34 -9.01
N GLU A 39 0.58 0.68 -10.07
CA GLU A 39 1.95 0.23 -10.34
C GLU A 39 2.89 1.41 -10.67
N THR A 40 4.15 1.30 -10.27
CA THR A 40 5.20 2.29 -10.56
C THR A 40 6.60 1.71 -10.33
N ASP A 41 7.60 2.30 -10.97
CA ASP A 41 9.02 2.06 -10.65
C ASP A 41 9.58 3.08 -9.65
N ILE A 42 8.77 4.08 -9.26
CA ILE A 42 9.19 5.22 -8.44
C ILE A 42 8.72 5.04 -7.00
N LEU A 43 9.65 4.75 -6.09
CA LEU A 43 9.36 4.51 -4.68
C LEU A 43 8.69 5.73 -3.99
N GLU A 44 9.10 6.95 -4.35
CA GLU A 44 8.53 8.18 -3.81
C GLU A 44 7.03 8.32 -4.13
N GLU A 45 6.58 7.78 -5.27
CA GLU A 45 5.16 7.74 -5.59
C GLU A 45 4.42 6.80 -4.65
N VAL A 46 4.95 5.60 -4.38
CA VAL A 46 4.35 4.66 -3.42
C VAL A 46 4.17 5.32 -2.06
N VAL A 47 5.21 5.96 -1.53
CA VAL A 47 5.15 6.67 -0.24
C VAL A 47 4.08 7.77 -0.27
N LYS A 48 3.97 8.51 -1.38
CA LYS A 48 3.04 9.63 -1.52
C LYS A 48 1.59 9.17 -1.68
N VAL A 49 1.30 8.19 -2.53
CA VAL A 49 -0.08 7.88 -2.98
C VAL A 49 -0.64 6.57 -2.47
N ALA A 50 0.18 5.63 -2.00
CA ALA A 50 -0.35 4.38 -1.45
C ALA A 50 -1.22 4.64 -0.21
N TRP A 51 -2.23 3.80 -0.02
CA TRP A 51 -3.07 3.83 1.17
C TRP A 51 -2.20 3.51 2.40
N LYS A 52 -2.24 4.40 3.39
CA LYS A 52 -1.49 4.24 4.65
C LYS A 52 -2.37 3.54 5.68
N CYS A 53 -1.85 2.48 6.28
CA CYS A 53 -2.57 1.74 7.30
C CYS A 53 -1.65 1.22 8.39
N THR A 54 -2.23 0.94 9.56
CA THR A 54 -1.51 0.28 10.65
C THR A 54 -1.30 -1.20 10.35
N GLN A 55 -0.37 -1.83 11.06
CA GLN A 55 -0.17 -3.27 10.96
C GLN A 55 -1.43 -4.06 11.37
N GLU A 56 -2.23 -3.56 12.32
CA GLU A 56 -3.49 -4.20 12.73
C GLU A 56 -4.55 -4.13 11.61
N GLU A 57 -4.68 -2.99 10.93
CA GLU A 57 -5.58 -2.86 9.78
C GLU A 57 -5.17 -3.78 8.64
N ALA A 58 -3.87 -3.91 8.38
CA ALA A 58 -3.31 -4.79 7.36
C ALA A 58 -3.62 -6.27 7.59
N GLN A 59 -3.77 -6.73 8.84
CA GLN A 59 -4.11 -8.13 9.14
C GLN A 59 -5.47 -8.56 8.57
N LYS A 60 -6.37 -7.60 8.26
CA LYS A 60 -7.63 -7.88 7.57
C LYS A 60 -7.44 -8.33 6.12
N TYR A 61 -6.26 -8.10 5.56
CA TYR A 61 -5.94 -8.34 4.15
C TYR A 61 -4.63 -9.15 4.02
N PRO A 62 -4.64 -10.44 4.42
CA PRO A 62 -3.44 -11.28 4.47
C PRO A 62 -2.80 -11.56 3.10
N GLN A 63 -3.50 -11.27 2.00
CA GLN A 63 -2.96 -11.39 0.64
C GLN A 63 -1.95 -10.29 0.29
N PHE A 64 -1.91 -9.19 1.05
CA PHE A 64 -1.01 -8.08 0.80
C PHE A 64 0.16 -8.10 1.79
N ARG A 65 1.32 -7.67 1.31
CA ARG A 65 2.50 -7.51 2.15
C ARG A 65 2.50 -6.11 2.74
N TRP A 66 2.30 -6.01 4.04
CA TRP A 66 2.47 -4.75 4.76
C TRP A 66 3.96 -4.42 4.91
N VAL A 67 4.34 -3.21 4.55
CA VAL A 67 5.70 -2.69 4.70
C VAL A 67 5.65 -1.37 5.46
N ALA A 68 6.47 -1.21 6.48
CA ALA A 68 6.50 0.02 7.26
C ALA A 68 7.01 1.18 6.40
N LEU A 69 6.45 2.39 6.58
CA LEU A 69 6.91 3.56 5.82
C LEU A 69 8.38 3.89 6.08
N GLU A 70 8.88 3.59 7.29
CA GLU A 70 10.29 3.76 7.66
C GLU A 70 11.25 2.80 6.95
N ASP A 71 10.75 1.68 6.42
CA ASP A 71 11.55 0.73 5.64
C ASP A 71 11.60 1.12 4.15
N LEU A 72 10.82 2.13 3.73
CA LEU A 72 10.74 2.65 2.37
C LEU A 72 11.45 4.01 2.19
N LEU A 73 12.00 4.59 3.27
CA LEU A 73 12.70 5.88 3.31
C LEU A 73 14.18 5.69 3.62
#